data_AF-A0A955FCU8-F1
#
_entry.id   AF-A0A955FCU8-F1
#
_cell.length_a   1.000
_cell.length_b   1.000
_cell.length_c   1.000
_cell.angle_alpha   90.00
_cell.angle_beta   90.00
_cell.angle_gamma   90.00
#
_symmetry.space_group_name_H-M   'P 1'
#
loop_
_entity.id
_entity.type
_entity.pdbx_description
1 polymer ?
#
loop_
_entity_poly.entity_id
_entity_poly.type
_entity_poly.pdbx_seq_one_letter_code
_entity_poly.pdbx_strand_id
1 'polypeptide(L)'
;MAIERITQPAAQPDDVEEQEFEVKLRPHDFANYIGQERLKKNLQLAITAAKKRGESLDHVLLYGPPGLGKTTMAMVIANEMGAQIRITSGPAIERAGDLASLLTNLQDGDILFIDEI
;
A
#
# COMPACT_ATOMS: atom_id res chain seq x y z
N MET A 1 -29.86 32.10 -11.26
CA MET A 1 -28.84 32.27 -10.21
C MET A 1 -28.53 30.89 -9.65
N ALA A 2 -27.41 30.30 -10.05
CA ALA A 2 -26.97 29.00 -9.55
C ALA A 2 -26.14 29.23 -8.28
N ILE A 3 -26.44 28.49 -7.23
CA ILE A 3 -25.76 28.57 -5.93
C ILE A 3 -24.49 27.73 -6.05
N GLU A 4 -23.33 28.38 -6.14
CA GLU A 4 -22.03 27.72 -6.02
C GLU A 4 -21.90 27.09 -4.62
N ARG A 5 -21.62 25.78 -4.57
CA ARG A 5 -21.31 25.08 -3.33
C ARG A 5 -19.89 25.42 -2.88
N ILE A 6 -19.76 26.37 -1.96
CA ILE A 6 -18.51 26.81 -1.32
C ILE A 6 -18.12 25.84 -0.17
N THR A 7 -17.87 24.56 -0.46
CA THR A 7 -17.48 23.59 0.59
C THR A 7 -16.32 22.66 0.23
N GLN A 8 -15.61 22.90 -0.86
CA GLN A 8 -14.30 22.29 -1.05
C GLN A 8 -13.24 23.20 -0.42
N PRO A 9 -12.53 22.77 0.63
CA PRO A 9 -11.33 23.49 1.05
C PRO A 9 -10.36 23.40 -0.14
N ALA A 10 -9.98 24.54 -0.69
CA ALA A 10 -8.86 24.59 -1.61
C ALA A 10 -7.63 24.09 -0.83
N ALA A 11 -6.99 23.02 -1.30
CA ALA A 11 -5.77 22.49 -0.69
C ALA A 11 -4.79 23.64 -0.47
N GLN A 12 -4.46 23.91 0.79
CA GLN A 12 -3.51 24.95 1.13
C GLN A 12 -2.11 24.46 0.76
N PRO A 13 -1.18 25.33 0.36
CA PRO A 13 0.19 24.94 0.08
C PRO A 13 0.85 24.18 1.24
N ASP A 14 0.43 24.45 2.49
CA ASP A 14 0.87 23.74 3.69
C ASP A 14 0.45 22.24 3.69
N ASP A 15 -0.70 21.88 3.09
CA ASP A 15 -1.19 20.49 3.03
C ASP A 15 -0.27 19.59 2.17
N VAL A 16 0.38 20.16 1.15
CA VAL A 16 1.28 19.43 0.25
C VAL A 16 2.63 19.18 0.94
N GLU A 17 3.15 20.17 1.67
CA GLU A 17 4.38 20.01 2.45
C GLU A 17 4.20 19.02 3.60
N GLU A 18 3.04 19.02 4.28
CA GLU A 18 2.72 18.04 5.31
C GLU A 18 2.62 16.60 4.76
N GLN A 19 1.98 16.41 3.60
CA GLN A 19 1.92 15.10 2.94
C GLN A 19 3.31 14.60 2.52
N GLU A 20 4.15 15.46 1.95
CA GLU A 20 5.52 15.09 1.60
C GLU A 20 6.36 14.74 2.84
N PHE A 21 6.13 15.44 3.94
CA PHE A 21 6.80 15.16 5.22
C PHE A 21 6.34 13.83 5.82
N GLU A 22 5.04 13.54 5.78
CA GLU A 22 4.48 12.27 6.26
C GLU A 22 5.03 11.08 5.46
N VAL A 23 5.18 11.22 4.13
CA VAL A 23 5.79 10.19 3.28
C VAL A 23 7.22 9.90 3.70
N LYS A 24 8.00 10.91 4.09
CA LYS A 24 9.39 10.74 4.59
C LYS A 24 9.47 10.06 5.95
N LEU A 25 8.41 10.12 6.77
CA LEU A 25 8.38 9.49 8.09
C LEU A 25 7.98 8.01 8.04
N ARG A 26 7.34 7.56 6.96
CA ARG A 26 6.91 6.17 6.84
C ARG A 26 8.13 5.26 6.64
N PRO A 27 8.28 4.19 7.45
CA PRO A 27 9.40 3.26 7.29
C PRO A 27 9.36 2.57 5.92
N HIS A 28 10.55 2.40 5.32
CA HIS A 28 10.72 1.77 4.01
C HIS A 28 11.14 0.30 4.08
N ASP A 29 11.62 -0.17 5.24
CA ASP A 29 12.11 -1.53 5.44
C ASP A 29 11.67 -2.08 6.82
N PHE A 30 11.86 -3.39 7.04
CA PHE A 30 11.48 -4.00 8.31
C PHE A 30 12.33 -3.54 9.50
N ALA A 31 13.55 -3.06 9.27
CA ALA A 31 14.46 -2.62 10.32
C ALA A 31 13.96 -1.31 10.96
N ASN A 32 13.41 -0.42 10.14
CA ASN A 32 12.84 0.86 10.56
C ASN A 32 11.35 0.75 10.95
N TYR A 33 10.67 -0.36 10.67
CA TYR A 33 9.29 -0.58 11.10
C TYR A 33 9.22 -0.96 12.59
N ILE A 34 8.74 -0.03 13.41
CA ILE A 34 8.68 -0.21 14.87
C ILE A 34 7.49 -1.09 15.28
N GLY A 35 7.74 -2.11 16.10
CA GLY A 35 6.73 -3.02 16.62
C GLY A 35 6.31 -4.11 15.63
N GLN A 36 5.17 -4.76 15.89
CA GLN A 36 4.65 -5.86 15.07
C GLN A 36 5.64 -7.04 14.89
N GLU A 37 6.48 -7.33 15.89
CA GLU A 37 7.60 -8.28 15.77
C GLU A 37 7.22 -9.66 15.25
N ARG A 38 6.10 -10.21 15.73
CA ARG A 38 5.60 -11.51 15.26
C ARG A 38 5.20 -11.47 13.78
N LEU A 39 4.54 -10.41 13.34
CA LEU A 39 4.13 -10.24 11.94
C LEU A 39 5.36 -10.05 11.05
N LYS A 40 6.29 -9.16 11.43
CA LYS A 40 7.55 -8.94 10.71
C LYS A 40 8.32 -10.24 10.52
N LYS A 41 8.48 -11.04 11.58
CA LYS A 41 9.18 -12.33 11.51
C LYS A 41 8.54 -13.31 10.53
N ASN A 42 7.20 -13.40 10.55
CA ASN A 42 6.48 -14.29 9.63
C ASN A 42 6.62 -13.84 8.17
N LEU A 43 6.48 -12.53 7.91
CA LEU A 43 6.65 -11.96 6.58
C LEU A 43 8.07 -12.12 6.06
N GLN A 44 9.09 -11.84 6.88
CA GLN A 44 10.49 -12.03 6.51
C GLN A 44 10.78 -13.49 6.12
N LEU A 45 10.21 -14.46 6.84
CA LEU A 45 10.35 -15.88 6.51
C LEU A 45 9.70 -16.19 5.15
N ALA A 46 8.48 -15.72 4.91
CA ALA A 46 7.75 -15.94 3.66
C ALA A 46 8.47 -15.28 2.46
N ILE A 47 8.87 -14.02 2.60
CA ILE A 47 9.62 -13.25 1.60
C ILE A 47 10.95 -13.95 1.28
N THR A 48 11.70 -14.38 2.30
CA THR A 48 12.97 -15.09 2.10
C THR A 48 12.75 -16.39 1.32
N ALA A 49 11.68 -17.13 1.64
CA ALA A 49 11.36 -18.37 0.96
C ALA A 49 10.96 -18.15 -0.51
N ALA A 50 10.09 -17.16 -0.78
CA ALA A 50 9.67 -16.78 -2.13
C ALA A 50 10.87 -16.34 -2.98
N LYS A 51 11.71 -15.44 -2.44
CA LYS A 51 12.95 -14.99 -3.09
C LYS A 51 13.91 -16.13 -3.42
N LYS A 52 14.07 -17.10 -2.52
CA LYS A 52 14.92 -18.28 -2.77
C LYS A 52 14.41 -19.16 -3.91
N ARG A 53 13.09 -19.18 -4.14
CA ARG A 53 12.48 -19.91 -5.25
C ARG A 53 12.39 -19.11 -6.55
N GLY A 54 12.65 -17.80 -6.50
CA GLY A 54 12.46 -16.91 -7.64
C GLY A 54 10.97 -16.69 -7.96
N GLU A 55 10.12 -16.76 -6.95
CA GLU A 55 8.66 -16.62 -7.07
C GLU A 55 8.18 -15.34 -6.38
N SER A 56 6.99 -14.89 -6.77
CA SER A 56 6.24 -13.85 -6.07
C SER A 56 5.84 -14.29 -4.66
N LEU A 57 5.65 -13.33 -3.76
CA LEU A 57 5.10 -13.61 -2.44
C LEU A 57 3.63 -14.05 -2.59
N ASP A 58 3.22 -15.05 -1.81
CA ASP A 58 1.82 -15.45 -1.72
C ASP A 58 0.94 -14.27 -1.27
N HIS A 59 -0.35 -14.34 -1.58
CA HIS A 59 -1.29 -13.27 -1.22
C HIS A 59 -1.37 -13.05 0.30
N VAL A 60 -1.29 -11.80 0.72
CA VAL A 60 -1.29 -11.40 2.13
C VAL A 60 -2.54 -10.58 2.44
N LEU A 61 -3.25 -10.95 3.51
CA LEU A 61 -4.32 -10.14 4.10
C LEU A 61 -3.79 -9.41 5.33
N LEU A 62 -3.78 -8.08 5.29
CA LEU A 62 -3.46 -7.22 6.44
C LEU A 62 -4.77 -6.70 7.04
N TYR A 63 -5.11 -7.13 8.25
CA TYR A 63 -6.32 -6.70 8.94
C TYR A 63 -6.00 -6.00 10.27
N GLY A 64 -6.83 -5.01 10.63
CA GLY A 64 -6.73 -4.32 11.90
C GLY A 64 -7.30 -2.89 11.84
N PRO A 65 -7.47 -2.24 13.00
CA PRO A 65 -7.90 -0.84 13.11
C PRO A 65 -7.16 0.13 12.17
N PRO A 66 -7.78 1.27 11.80
CA PRO A 66 -7.09 2.33 11.08
C PRO A 66 -5.89 2.86 11.87
N GLY A 67 -4.86 3.33 11.17
CA GLY A 67 -3.64 3.89 11.79
C GLY A 67 -2.59 2.88 12.26
N LEU A 68 -2.82 1.55 12.14
CA LEU A 68 -1.83 0.53 12.52
C LEU A 68 -0.75 0.26 11.45
N GLY A 69 -0.63 1.13 10.44
CA GLY A 69 0.42 1.02 9.43
C GLY A 69 0.25 -0.14 8.45
N LYS A 70 -0.98 -0.49 8.06
CA LYS A 70 -1.27 -1.51 7.02
C LYS A 70 -0.72 -1.10 5.66
N THR A 71 -1.05 0.10 5.20
CA THR A 71 -0.54 0.70 3.96
C THR A 71 0.99 0.79 3.98
N THR A 72 1.56 1.20 5.12
CA THR A 72 3.01 1.22 5.35
C THR A 72 3.62 -0.18 5.24
N MET A 73 3.01 -1.18 5.85
CA MET A 73 3.48 -2.57 5.78
C MET A 73 3.48 -3.10 4.35
N ALA A 74 2.46 -2.77 3.54
CA ALA A 74 2.42 -3.16 2.13
C ALA A 74 3.59 -2.56 1.33
N MET A 75 3.92 -1.29 1.58
CA MET A 75 5.10 -0.65 0.96
C MET A 75 6.42 -1.30 1.40
N VAL A 76 6.55 -1.63 2.69
CA VAL A 76 7.72 -2.36 3.21
C VAL A 76 7.84 -3.73 2.55
N ILE A 77 6.75 -4.49 2.40
CA ILE A 77 6.75 -5.79 1.71
C ILE A 77 7.22 -5.63 0.26
N ALA A 78 6.74 -4.62 -0.46
CA ALA A 78 7.17 -4.38 -1.84
C ALA A 78 8.66 -4.05 -1.94
N ASN A 79 9.17 -3.18 -1.06
CA ASN A 79 10.59 -2.87 -0.99
C ASN A 79 11.44 -4.12 -0.68
N GLU A 80 11.00 -4.93 0.28
CA GLU A 80 11.68 -6.17 0.67
C GLU A 80 11.58 -7.25 -0.40
N MET A 81 10.56 -7.23 -1.26
CA MET A 81 10.49 -8.08 -2.46
C MET A 81 11.30 -7.54 -3.63
N GLY A 82 11.66 -6.24 -3.63
CA GLY A 82 12.24 -5.56 -4.79
C GLY A 82 11.23 -5.40 -5.93
N ALA A 83 9.94 -5.31 -5.60
CA ALA A 83 8.83 -5.28 -6.54
C ALA A 83 8.20 -3.89 -6.63
N GLN A 84 7.61 -3.56 -7.78
CA GLN A 84 6.78 -2.37 -7.89
C GLN A 84 5.44 -2.59 -7.18
N ILE A 85 4.94 -1.56 -6.50
CA ILE A 85 3.62 -1.59 -5.86
C ILE A 85 2.62 -0.73 -6.63
N ARG A 86 1.44 -1.29 -6.89
CA ARG A 86 0.25 -0.58 -7.38
C ARG A 86 -0.76 -0.48 -6.24
N ILE A 87 -1.20 0.74 -5.93
CA ILE A 87 -2.12 1.00 -4.83
C ILE A 87 -3.50 1.34 -5.41
N THR A 88 -4.53 0.72 -4.86
CA THR A 88 -5.94 1.05 -5.09
C THR A 88 -6.72 0.85 -3.78
N SER A 89 -8.01 1.15 -3.78
CA SER A 89 -8.91 0.83 -2.67
C SER A 89 -10.12 0.03 -3.16
N GLY A 90 -10.73 -0.75 -2.27
CA GLY A 90 -11.97 -1.48 -2.53
C GLY A 90 -13.07 -0.57 -3.07
N PRO A 91 -13.36 0.59 -2.44
CA PRO A 91 -14.33 1.54 -2.95
C PRO A 91 -14.02 2.10 -4.34
N ALA A 92 -12.75 2.16 -4.76
CA ALA A 92 -12.37 2.61 -6.10
C ALA A 92 -12.62 1.54 -7.18
N ILE A 93 -12.87 0.29 -6.79
CA ILE A 93 -13.22 -0.82 -7.69
C ILE A 93 -14.75 -0.94 -7.72
N GLU A 94 -15.40 -0.15 -8.58
CA GLU A 94 -16.86 -0.13 -8.68
C GLU A 94 -17.40 -1.29 -9.52
N ARG A 95 -16.64 -1.70 -10.55
CA ARG A 95 -17.06 -2.70 -11.53
C ARG A 95 -15.95 -3.72 -11.77
N ALA A 96 -16.34 -4.92 -12.21
CA ALA A 96 -15.40 -5.97 -12.57
C ALA A 96 -14.37 -5.54 -13.64
N GLY A 97 -14.75 -4.59 -14.51
CA GLY A 97 -13.86 -4.02 -15.53
C GLY A 97 -12.69 -3.21 -14.95
N ASP A 98 -12.87 -2.56 -13.80
CA ASP A 98 -11.83 -1.73 -13.18
C ASP A 98 -10.70 -2.61 -12.62
N LEU A 99 -11.09 -3.70 -11.94
CA LEU A 99 -10.15 -4.73 -11.50
C LEU A 99 -9.46 -5.41 -12.68
N ALA A 100 -10.21 -5.76 -13.73
CA ALA A 100 -9.61 -6.38 -14.92
C ALA A 100 -8.55 -5.46 -15.55
N SER A 101 -8.83 -4.16 -15.68
CA SER A 101 -7.88 -3.17 -16.18
C SER A 101 -6.62 -3.09 -15.31
N LEU A 102 -6.77 -3.03 -13.98
CA LEU A 102 -5.64 -3.03 -13.05
C LEU A 102 -4.77 -4.28 -13.21
N LEU A 103 -5.40 -5.46 -13.28
CA LEU A 103 -4.69 -6.73 -13.42
C LEU A 103 -3.95 -6.84 -14.76
N THR A 104 -4.52 -6.34 -15.85
CA THR A 104 -3.86 -6.36 -17.17
C THR A 104 -2.61 -5.48 -17.26
N ASN A 105 -2.47 -4.50 -16.38
CA ASN A 105 -1.32 -3.59 -16.35
C ASN A 105 -0.23 -4.00 -15.34
N LEU A 106 -0.44 -5.07 -14.58
CA LEU A 106 0.56 -5.59 -13.64
C LEU A 106 1.62 -6.41 -14.38
N GLN A 107 2.87 -6.21 -13.98
CA GLN A 107 3.98 -7.05 -14.41
C GLN A 107 4.15 -8.24 -13.47
N ASP A 108 4.87 -9.26 -13.94
CA ASP A 108 5.20 -10.40 -13.10
C ASP A 108 6.06 -9.95 -11.91
N GLY A 109 5.68 -10.39 -10.70
CA GLY A 109 6.31 -9.96 -9.46
C GLY A 109 5.78 -8.66 -8.85
N ASP A 110 4.96 -7.87 -9.57
CA ASP A 110 4.36 -6.65 -9.01
C ASP A 110 3.42 -6.98 -7.84
N ILE A 111 3.33 -6.04 -6.90
CA ILE A 111 2.41 -6.12 -5.76
C ILE A 111 1.20 -5.21 -6.03
N LEU A 112 0.01 -5.80 -6.05
CA LEU A 112 -1.24 -5.05 -6.00
C LEU A 112 -1.71 -4.93 -4.54
N PHE A 113 -1.73 -3.70 -4.03
CA PHE A 113 -2.30 -3.39 -2.73
C PHE A 113 -3.69 -2.79 -2.90
N ILE A 114 -4.68 -3.42 -2.27
CA ILE A 114 -6.07 -2.97 -2.22
C ILE A 114 -6.38 -2.61 -0.77
N ASP A 115 -6.47 -1.32 -0.47
CA ASP A 115 -6.93 -0.87 0.85
C ASP A 115 -8.45 -1.06 0.97
N GLU A 116 -8.95 -1.23 2.20
CA GLU A 116 -10.40 -1.40 2.45
C GLU A 116 -11.06 -2.51 1.61
N ILE A 117 -10.38 -3.67 1.51
CA ILE A 117 -10.89 -4.90 0.86
C ILE A 117 -11.91 -5.66 1.72
#